data_AF-A0A388Q3B1-F1
#
_entry.id   AF-A0A388Q3B1-F1
#
_cell.length_a   1.000
_cell.length_b   1.000
_cell.length_c   1.000
_cell.angle_alpha   90.00
_cell.angle_beta   90.00
_cell.angle_gamma   90.00
#
_symmetry.space_group_name_H-M   'P 1'
#
loop_
_entity.id
_entity.type
_entity.pdbx_description
1 polymer ?
#
loop_
_entity_poly.entity_id
_entity_poly.type
_entity_poly.pdbx_seq_one_letter_code
_entity_poly.pdbx_strand_id
1 'polypeptide(L)'
;MSDYTDKLPLIPREGHLSLLGYDTETSMRSGAINGVSAEIDGMLERYEKEYGTINAVLTGGDAPFFESRMKNKIFADTNFLFKGLYAILEHNIN
;
A
#
# COMPACT_ATOMS: atom_id res chain seq x y z
N MET A 1 -14.59 -7.16 3.40
CA MET A 1 -14.88 -7.76 4.73
C MET A 1 -16.38 -7.95 4.92
N SER A 2 -17.20 -6.92 4.65
CA SER A 2 -18.67 -6.97 4.75
C SER A 2 -19.31 -8.16 4.04
N ASP A 3 -18.89 -8.47 2.81
CA ASP A 3 -19.64 -9.37 1.91
C ASP A 3 -19.58 -10.86 2.30
N TYR A 4 -18.68 -11.22 3.21
CA TYR A 4 -18.49 -12.59 3.69
C TYR A 4 -18.78 -12.74 5.18
N THR A 5 -19.47 -11.77 5.78
CA THR A 5 -19.79 -11.75 7.20
C THR A 5 -21.19 -11.20 7.44
N ASP A 6 -21.94 -11.77 8.37
CA ASP A 6 -23.33 -11.39 8.63
C ASP A 6 -23.47 -9.99 9.27
N LYS A 7 -22.52 -9.59 10.13
CA LYS A 7 -22.66 -8.40 11.00
C LYS A 7 -21.62 -7.30 10.78
N LEU A 8 -20.66 -7.46 9.87
CA LEU A 8 -19.66 -6.40 9.65
C LEU A 8 -20.19 -5.38 8.65
N PRO A 9 -20.19 -4.08 9.00
CA PRO A 9 -20.63 -3.04 8.09
C PRO A 9 -19.62 -2.84 6.95
N LEU A 10 -20.11 -2.32 5.82
CA LEU A 10 -19.24 -1.69 4.84
C LEU A 10 -18.78 -0.34 5.40
N ILE A 11 -17.47 -0.17 5.56
CA ILE A 11 -16.89 1.03 6.18
C ILE A 11 -16.06 1.82 5.15
N PRO A 12 -16.07 3.16 5.21
CA PRO A 12 -15.19 3.97 4.40
C PRO A 12 -13.74 3.83 4.86
N ARG A 13 -12.81 4.00 3.93
CA ARG A 13 -11.36 3.97 4.18
C ARG A 13 -10.95 5.08 5.16
N GLU A 14 -11.54 6.25 5.00
CA GLU A 14 -11.30 7.45 5.78
C GLU A 14 -11.99 7.36 7.16
N GLY A 15 -11.39 8.00 8.16
CA GLY A 15 -11.93 8.09 9.51
C GLY A 15 -10.83 8.02 10.57
N HIS A 16 -11.23 7.84 11.83
CA HIS A 16 -10.26 7.69 12.92
C HIS A 16 -9.43 6.42 12.70
N LEU A 17 -8.11 6.59 12.73
CA LEU A 17 -7.14 5.52 12.58
C LEU A 17 -6.22 5.52 13.81
N SER A 18 -6.41 4.54 14.67
CA SER A 18 -5.55 4.23 15.81
C SER A 18 -4.95 2.84 15.62
N LEU A 19 -3.85 2.54 16.32
CA LEU A 19 -3.29 1.18 16.31
C LEU A 19 -4.28 0.17 16.90
N LEU A 20 -4.86 0.49 18.05
CA LEU A 20 -5.93 -0.30 18.67
C LEU A 20 -7.28 0.38 18.41
N GLY A 21 -8.16 -0.28 17.66
CA GLY A 21 -9.55 0.16 17.51
C GLY A 21 -10.34 -0.06 18.80
N TYR A 22 -11.36 0.76 19.03
CA TYR A 22 -12.20 0.72 20.23
C TYR A 22 -13.66 0.38 19.94
N ASP A 23 -14.03 0.31 18.66
CA ASP A 23 -15.30 -0.20 18.17
C ASP A 23 -15.07 -1.05 16.91
N THR A 24 -16.13 -1.65 16.37
CA THR A 24 -16.03 -2.52 15.19
C THR A 24 -15.46 -1.77 13.98
N GLU A 25 -15.92 -0.55 13.71
CA GLU A 25 -15.49 0.23 12.55
C GLU A 25 -14.01 0.61 12.63
N THR A 26 -13.57 1.16 13.76
CA THR A 26 -12.18 1.56 13.99
C THR A 26 -11.24 0.35 14.02
N SER A 27 -11.68 -0.79 14.55
CA SER A 27 -10.89 -2.03 14.56
C SER A 27 -10.71 -2.59 13.15
N MET A 28 -11.78 -2.63 12.35
CA MET A 28 -11.71 -3.05 10.95
C MET A 28 -10.82 -2.12 10.13
N ARG A 29 -10.98 -0.80 10.29
CA ARG A 29 -10.16 0.20 9.60
C ARG A 29 -8.69 0.07 9.98
N SER A 30 -8.40 -0.05 11.28
CA SER A 30 -7.03 -0.26 11.78
C SER A 30 -6.41 -1.51 11.19
N GLY A 31 -7.10 -2.65 11.29
CA GLY A 31 -6.59 -3.93 10.79
C GLY A 31 -6.25 -3.88 9.29
N ALA A 32 -7.13 -3.29 8.48
CA ALA A 32 -6.89 -3.17 7.04
C ALA A 32 -5.72 -2.23 6.71
N ILE A 33 -5.71 -1.01 7.25
CA ILE A 33 -4.72 0.00 6.86
C ILE A 33 -3.36 -0.30 7.51
N ASN A 34 -3.33 -0.50 8.83
CA ASN A 34 -2.07 -0.75 9.54
C ASN A 34 -1.51 -2.13 9.18
N GLY A 35 -2.37 -3.11 8.88
CA GLY A 35 -1.96 -4.42 8.38
C GLY A 35 -1.20 -4.30 7.08
N VAL A 36 -1.80 -3.65 6.06
CA VAL A 36 -1.14 -3.46 4.76
C VAL A 36 0.16 -2.66 4.89
N SER A 37 0.18 -1.57 5.66
CA SER A 37 1.43 -0.82 5.90
C SER A 37 2.53 -1.70 6.52
N ALA A 38 2.19 -2.49 7.53
CA ALA A 38 3.14 -3.38 8.19
C ALA A 38 3.60 -4.54 7.28
N GLU A 39 2.72 -5.06 6.43
CA GLU A 39 3.06 -6.07 5.42
C GLU A 39 4.07 -5.50 4.42
N ILE A 40 3.84 -4.30 3.89
CA ILE A 40 4.77 -3.66 2.96
C ILE A 40 6.12 -3.41 3.64
N ASP A 41 6.12 -2.75 4.81
CA ASP A 41 7.37 -2.47 5.54
C ASP A 41 8.13 -3.75 5.91
N GLY A 42 7.43 -4.78 6.38
CA GLY A 42 8.03 -6.05 6.74
C GLY A 42 8.59 -6.82 5.55
N MET A 43 7.96 -6.71 4.38
CA MET A 43 8.49 -7.30 3.15
C MET A 43 9.74 -6.56 2.66
N LEU A 44 9.75 -5.23 2.71
CA LEU A 44 10.94 -4.43 2.38
C LEU A 44 12.11 -4.79 3.27
N GLU A 45 11.90 -4.86 4.59
CA GLU A 45 12.94 -5.26 5.56
C GLU A 45 13.48 -6.68 5.28
N ARG A 46 12.62 -7.62 4.86
CA ARG A 46 13.04 -8.99 4.48
C ARG A 46 13.91 -8.99 3.23
N TYR A 47 13.50 -8.27 2.19
CA TYR A 47 14.28 -8.17 0.95
C TYR A 47 15.61 -7.47 1.19
N GLU A 48 15.64 -6.39 1.98
CA GLU A 48 16.88 -5.69 2.30
C GLU A 48 17.86 -6.58 3.05
N LYS A 49 17.35 -7.41 3.98
CA LYS A 49 18.18 -8.35 4.74
C LYS A 49 18.82 -9.41 3.85
N GLU A 50 18.12 -9.86 2.82
CA GLU A 50 18.56 -10.95 1.95
C GLU A 50 19.44 -10.47 0.78
N TYR A 51 19.14 -9.30 0.22
CA TYR A 51 19.74 -8.82 -1.03
C TYR A 51 20.52 -7.50 -0.89
N GLY A 52 20.54 -6.89 0.31
CA GLY A 52 21.15 -5.59 0.55
C GLY A 52 20.23 -4.43 0.15
N THR A 53 20.79 -3.26 -0.18
CA THR A 53 19.99 -2.07 -0.52
C THR A 53 19.08 -2.33 -1.72
N ILE A 54 17.77 -2.11 -1.56
CA ILE A 54 16.78 -2.22 -2.64
C ILE A 54 16.17 -0.86 -2.99
N ASN A 55 15.65 -0.74 -4.20
CA ASN A 55 14.79 0.37 -4.61
C ASN A 55 13.37 -0.16 -4.79
N ALA A 56 12.46 0.28 -3.93
CA ALA A 56 11.05 -0.08 -4.02
C ALA A 56 10.24 1.05 -4.65
N VAL A 57 9.40 0.68 -5.62
CA VAL A 57 8.45 1.58 -6.27
C VAL A 57 7.03 1.17 -5.87
N LEU A 58 6.28 2.10 -5.30
CA LEU A 58 4.85 1.93 -5.02
C LEU A 58 4.05 2.57 -6.14
N THR A 59 3.05 1.86 -6.65
CA THR A 59 2.15 2.34 -7.70
C THR A 59 0.71 1.94 -7.41
N GLY A 60 -0.22 2.29 -8.30
CA GLY A 60 -1.65 2.08 -8.11
C GLY A 60 -2.36 3.26 -7.42
N GLY A 61 -3.69 3.19 -7.35
CA GLY A 61 -4.54 4.32 -6.92
C GLY A 61 -4.36 4.73 -5.45
N ASP A 62 -4.06 3.76 -4.57
CA ASP A 62 -3.83 4.01 -3.14
C ASP A 62 -2.38 4.37 -2.81
N ALA A 63 -1.48 4.43 -3.79
CA ALA A 63 -0.06 4.72 -3.54
C ALA A 63 0.17 6.01 -2.72
N PRO A 64 -0.48 7.16 -3.05
CA PRO A 64 -0.30 8.39 -2.27
C PRO A 64 -0.80 8.27 -0.81
N PHE A 65 -1.78 7.40 -0.57
CA PHE A 65 -2.34 7.20 0.76
C PHE A 65 -1.37 6.44 1.66
N PHE A 66 -0.71 5.40 1.14
CA PHE A 66 0.22 4.58 1.91
C PHE A 66 1.62 5.21 2.00
N GLU A 67 2.06 5.97 0.99
CA GLU A 67 3.38 6.63 0.98
C GLU A 67 3.65 7.43 2.27
N SER A 68 2.67 8.21 2.73
CA SER A 68 2.80 9.03 3.95
C SER A 68 2.78 8.22 5.26
N ARG A 69 2.52 6.91 5.21
CA ARG A 69 2.22 6.05 6.37
C ARG A 69 3.22 4.92 6.57
N MET A 70 4.20 4.76 5.69
CA MET A 70 5.22 3.72 5.80
C MET A 70 6.51 4.27 6.41
N LYS A 71 7.25 3.38 7.07
CA LYS A 71 8.52 3.70 7.73
C LYS A 71 9.67 3.72 6.73
N ASN A 72 9.66 2.80 5.76
CA ASN A 72 10.74 2.68 4.78
C ASN A 72 10.60 3.70 3.66
N LYS A 73 11.75 4.20 3.15
CA LYS A 73 11.75 5.07 1.98
C LYS A 73 11.36 4.28 0.75
N ILE A 74 10.31 4.74 0.09
CA ILE A 74 9.81 4.20 -1.17
C ILE A 74 9.61 5.34 -2.16
N PHE A 75 9.56 5.00 -3.45
CA PHE A 75 9.17 5.96 -4.49
C PHE A 75 7.74 5.69 -4.92
N ALA A 76 6.81 6.61 -4.64
CA ALA A 76 5.46 6.49 -5.17
C ALA A 76 5.39 7.08 -6.59
N ASP A 77 4.89 6.28 -7.55
CA ASP A 77 4.69 6.70 -8.93
C ASP A 77 3.41 6.07 -9.49
N THR A 78 2.33 6.84 -9.51
CA THR A 78 1.03 6.39 -10.04
C THR A 78 1.05 6.16 -11.55
N ASN A 79 2.02 6.73 -12.27
CA ASN A 79 2.15 6.61 -13.72
C ASN A 79 3.20 5.58 -14.15
N PHE A 80 3.69 4.74 -13.22
CA PHE A 80 4.78 3.81 -13.47
C PHE A 80 4.50 2.89 -14.69
N LEU A 81 3.28 2.36 -14.80
CA LEU A 81 2.87 1.54 -15.94
C LEU A 81 2.92 2.32 -17.25
N PHE A 82 2.41 3.55 -17.28
CA PHE A 82 2.41 4.39 -18.48
C PHE A 82 3.82 4.76 -18.91
N LYS A 83 4.72 5.04 -17.96
CA LYS A 83 6.14 5.28 -18.24
C LYS A 83 6.80 4.05 -18.87
N GLY A 84 6.49 2.85 -18.35
CA GLY A 84 6.97 1.59 -18.92
C GLY A 84 6.46 1.37 -20.36
N LEU A 85 5.15 1.57 -20.60
CA LEU A 85 4.57 1.45 -21.93
C LEU A 85 5.16 2.46 -22.91
N TYR A 86 5.36 3.69 -22.46
CA TYR A 86 6.00 4.74 -23.25
C TYR A 86 7.45 4.39 -23.60
N ALA A 87 8.23 3.88 -22.63
CA ALA A 87 9.61 3.45 -22.88
C ALA A 87 9.68 2.28 -23.88
N ILE A 88 8.74 1.33 -23.82
CA ILE A 88 8.65 0.24 -24.81
C ILE A 88 8.34 0.81 -26.19
N LEU A 89 7.38 1.74 -26.30
CA LEU A 89 7.02 2.38 -27.56
C LEU A 89 8.25 3.08 -28.18
N GLU A 90 8.92 3.94 -27.41
CA GLU A 90 10.13 4.67 -27.83
C GLU A 90 11.25 3.73 -28.31
N HIS A 91 11.39 2.55 -27.71
CA HIS A 91 12.39 1.56 -28.13
C HIS A 91 12.07 0.86 -29.46
N ASN A 92 10.79 0.83 -29.87
CA ASN A 92 10.38 0.13 -31.10
C ASN A 92 10.14 1.09 -32.28
N ILE A 93 9.99 2.38 -32.03
CA ILE A 93 9.81 3.41 -33.07
C ILE A 93 11.12 4.12 -33.44
N ASN A 94 12.16 4.03 -32.61
CA ASN A 94 13.53 4.44 -32.90
C ASN A 94 14.39 3.24 -33.29
#